data_AF-A0A9D9YB11-F1
#
_entry.id   AF-A0A9D9YB11-F1
#
_cell.length_a   1.000
_cell.length_b   1.000
_cell.length_c   1.000
_cell.angle_alpha   90.00
_cell.angle_beta   90.00
_cell.angle_gamma   90.00
#
_symmetry.space_group_name_H-M   'P 1'
#
loop_
_entity.id
_entity.type
_entity.pdbx_description
1 polymer ?
#
loop_
_entity_poly.entity_id
_entity_poly.type
_entity_poly.pdbx_seq_one_letter_code
_entity_poly.pdbx_strand_id
1 'polypeptide(L)'
;MNERVEIPLLEGIKTQIVNPIITLLALGAFVMFLWGLVVFIWNAGDAEAQSTGKRVMLWGVIGLVVIFGAWSIVELIGSTIGVDPNQYR
;
A
#
# COMPACT_ATOMS: atom_id res chain seq x y z
N MET A 1 17.98 -21.09 24.39
CA MET A 1 18.73 -19.91 23.87
C MET A 1 18.43 -19.88 22.38
N ASN A 2 17.49 -19.04 21.95
CA ASN A 2 17.14 -18.93 20.53
C ASN A 2 17.91 -17.72 20.00
N GLU A 3 19.13 -17.97 19.54
CA GLU A 3 19.95 -16.94 18.89
C GLU A 3 19.29 -16.63 17.55
N ARG A 4 18.38 -15.64 17.55
CA ARG A 4 17.87 -15.04 16.33
C ARG A 4 19.08 -14.41 15.65
N VAL A 5 19.63 -15.09 14.65
CA VAL A 5 20.64 -14.53 13.77
C VAL A 5 19.93 -13.49 12.91
N GLU A 6 19.78 -12.29 13.46
CA GLU A 6 19.34 -11.12 12.70
C GLU A 6 20.46 -10.80 11.73
N ILE A 7 20.22 -11.03 10.44
CA ILE A 7 21.20 -10.69 9.40
C ILE A 7 21.15 -9.18 9.25
N PRO A 8 22.16 -8.42 9.74
CA PRO A 8 22.09 -6.96 9.82
C PRO A 8 21.92 -6.32 8.44
N LEU A 9 22.40 -7.01 7.39
CA LEU A 9 22.22 -6.59 6.00
C LEU A 9 20.75 -6.65 5.56
N LEU A 10 20.00 -7.69 5.97
CA LEU A 10 18.60 -7.84 5.59
C LEU A 10 17.73 -6.78 6.27
N GLU A 11 18.00 -6.52 7.55
CA GLU A 11 17.30 -5.48 8.32
C GLU A 11 17.59 -4.08 7.76
N GLY A 12 18.86 -3.80 7.40
CA GLY A 12 19.25 -2.56 6.74
C GLY A 12 18.54 -2.35 5.39
N ILE A 13 18.48 -3.38 4.54
CA ILE A 13 17.77 -3.30 3.25
C ILE A 13 16.28 -3.04 3.48
N LYS A 14 15.66 -3.74 4.43
CA LYS A 14 14.24 -3.58 4.72
C LYS A 14 13.91 -2.16 5.19
N THR A 15 14.64 -1.66 6.17
CA THR A 15 14.37 -0.35 6.80
C THR A 15 14.75 0.83 5.92
N GLN A 16 15.86 0.74 5.19
CA GLN A 16 16.39 1.87 4.40
C GLN A 16 15.89 1.89 2.96
N ILE A 17 15.42 0.75 2.42
CA ILE A 17 15.05 0.64 1.00
C ILE A 17 13.58 0.22 0.87
N VAL A 18 13.23 -0.95 1.42
CA VAL A 18 11.89 -1.54 1.19
C VAL A 18 10.78 -0.69 1.81
N ASN A 19 10.90 -0.34 3.09
CA ASN A 19 9.88 0.43 3.80
C ASN A 19 9.64 1.81 3.15
N PRO A 20 10.67 2.63 2.85
CA PRO A 20 10.48 3.90 2.15
C PRO A 20 9.81 3.74 0.77
N ILE A 21 10.19 2.73 -0.01
CA ILE A 21 9.56 2.47 -1.30
C ILE A 21 8.08 2.15 -1.14
N ILE A 22 7.71 1.29 -0.19
CA ILE A 22 6.29 0.97 0.09
C ILE A 22 5.53 2.24 0.49
N THR A 23 6.11 3.08 1.36
CA THR A 23 5.49 4.36 1.76
C THR A 23 5.29 5.29 0.56
N LEU A 24 6.30 5.41 -0.32
CA LEU A 24 6.21 6.22 -1.54
C LEU A 24 5.16 5.69 -2.52
N LEU A 25 5.08 4.37 -2.69
CA LEU A 25 4.06 3.74 -3.53
C LEU A 25 2.65 3.95 -2.98
N ALA A 26 2.47 3.85 -1.66
CA ALA A 26 1.19 4.14 -1.01
C ALA A 26 0.77 5.59 -1.22
N LEU A 27 1.71 6.53 -1.02
CA LEU A 27 1.47 7.95 -1.27
C LEU A 27 1.14 8.21 -2.75
N GLY A 28 1.87 7.60 -3.68
CA GLY A 28 1.61 7.73 -5.12
C GLY A 28 0.24 7.18 -5.52
N ALA A 29 -0.14 6.01 -5.01
CA ALA A 29 -1.47 5.43 -5.25
C ALA A 29 -2.60 6.31 -4.68
N PHE A 30 -2.39 6.90 -3.50
CA PHE A 30 -3.33 7.85 -2.90
C PHE A 30 -3.46 9.14 -3.74
N VAL A 31 -2.35 9.70 -4.20
CA VAL A 31 -2.36 10.87 -5.09
C VAL A 31 -3.06 10.56 -6.41
N MET A 32 -2.82 9.39 -7.02
CA MET A 32 -3.55 8.97 -8.23
C MET A 32 -5.05 8.86 -7.97
N PHE A 33 -5.45 8.29 -6.83
CA PHE A 33 -6.86 8.23 -6.44
C PHE A 33 -7.48 9.63 -6.35
N LEU A 34 -6.82 10.55 -5.64
CA LEU A 34 -7.28 11.93 -5.51
C LEU A 34 -7.35 12.66 -6.86
N TRP A 35 -6.37 12.45 -7.74
CA TRP A 35 -6.39 13.00 -9.09
C TRP A 35 -7.58 12.50 -9.90
N GLY A 36 -7.84 11.18 -9.87
CA GLY A 36 -9.02 10.61 -10.50
C GLY A 36 -10.33 11.18 -9.96
N LEU A 37 -10.41 11.40 -8.65
CA LEU A 37 -11.58 12.00 -7.98
C LEU A 37 -11.80 13.44 -8.44
N VAL A 38 -10.74 14.22 -8.49
CA VAL A 38 -10.75 15.60 -8.97
C VAL A 38 -11.22 15.67 -10.43
N VAL A 39 -10.67 14.82 -11.31
CA VAL A 39 -11.09 14.71 -12.71
C VAL A 39 -12.56 14.30 -12.84
N PHE A 40 -12.99 13.34 -12.02
CA PHE A 40 -14.38 12.86 -12.02
C PHE A 40 -15.38 13.96 -11.62
N ILE A 41 -15.05 14.79 -10.62
CA ILE A 41 -15.92 15.86 -10.13
C ILE A 41 -15.92 17.06 -11.09
N TRP A 42 -14.75 17.52 -11.55
CA TRP A 42 -14.68 18.70 -12.43
C TRP A 42 -15.29 18.47 -13.81
N ASN A 43 -15.25 17.23 -14.31
CA ASN A 43 -15.80 16.89 -15.62
C ASN A 43 -17.19 16.26 -15.55
N ALA A 44 -18.02 16.66 -14.57
CA ALA A 44 -19.35 16.09 -14.39
C ALA A 44 -20.29 16.22 -15.62
N GLY A 45 -20.03 17.18 -16.52
CA GLY A 45 -20.76 17.38 -17.77
C GLY A 45 -20.22 16.61 -18.98
N ASP A 46 -19.07 15.95 -18.86
CA ASP A 46 -18.41 15.20 -19.93
C ASP A 46 -18.29 13.73 -19.53
N ALA A 47 -19.08 12.86 -20.17
CA ALA A 47 -19.13 11.44 -19.87
C ALA A 47 -17.79 10.71 -20.12
N GLU A 48 -17.00 11.16 -21.10
CA GLU A 48 -15.72 10.54 -21.45
C GLU A 48 -14.63 10.88 -20.43
N ALA A 49 -14.53 12.17 -20.08
CA ALA A 49 -13.61 12.62 -19.05
C ALA A 49 -13.99 12.06 -17.67
N GLN A 50 -15.29 11.94 -17.38
CA GLN A 50 -15.78 11.29 -16.16
C GLN A 50 -15.37 9.81 -16.10
N SER A 51 -15.52 9.07 -17.20
CA SER A 51 -15.09 7.66 -17.31
C SER A 51 -13.59 7.51 -17.06
N THR A 52 -12.79 8.44 -17.58
CA THR A 52 -11.34 8.46 -17.36
C THR A 52 -11.02 8.71 -15.88
N GLY A 53 -11.67 9.67 -15.23
CA GLY A 53 -11.53 9.92 -13.79
C GLY A 53 -11.84 8.68 -12.94
N LYS A 54 -12.94 7.97 -13.25
CA LYS A 54 -13.29 6.70 -12.59
C LYS A 54 -12.20 5.64 -12.74
N ARG A 55 -11.66 5.48 -13.95
CA ARG A 55 -10.60 4.50 -14.21
C ARG A 55 -9.35 4.81 -13.39
N VAL A 56 -8.95 6.08 -13.34
CA VAL A 56 -7.78 6.51 -12.53
C VAL A 56 -8.02 6.30 -11.03
N MET A 57 -9.22 6.65 -10.52
CA MET A 57 -9.60 6.35 -9.14
C MET A 57 -9.47 4.85 -8.84
N LEU A 58 -10.01 4.01 -9.72
CA LEU A 58 -10.00 2.56 -9.54
C LEU A 58 -8.57 2.01 -9.45
N TRP A 59 -7.66 2.46 -10.32
CA TRP A 59 -6.25 2.06 -10.25
C TRP A 59 -5.57 2.51 -8.96
N GLY A 60 -5.88 3.72 -8.47
CA GLY A 60 -5.41 4.20 -7.17
C GLY A 60 -5.91 3.33 -6.01
N VAL A 61 -7.21 3.01 -6.00
CA VAL A 61 -7.82 2.14 -4.98
C VAL A 61 -7.21 0.74 -5.01
N ILE A 62 -7.05 0.12 -6.19
CA ILE A 62 -6.43 -1.20 -6.32
C ILE A 62 -5.01 -1.17 -5.75
N GLY A 63 -4.22 -0.15 -6.06
CA GLY A 63 -2.88 0.01 -5.51
C GLY A 63 -2.87 0.08 -3.98
N LEU A 64 -3.76 0.88 -3.39
CA LEU A 64 -3.90 0.99 -1.94
C LEU A 64 -4.36 -0.33 -1.30
N VAL A 65 -5.34 -1.01 -1.90
CA VAL A 65 -5.86 -2.31 -1.43
C VAL A 65 -4.77 -3.37 -1.45
N VAL A 66 -3.90 -3.40 -2.47
CA VAL A 66 -2.79 -4.36 -2.50
C VAL A 66 -1.78 -4.08 -1.38
N ILE A 67 -1.41 -2.82 -1.16
CA ILE A 67 -0.43 -2.43 -0.14
C ILE A 67 -0.98 -2.73 1.27
N PHE A 68 -2.16 -2.21 1.60
CA PHE A 68 -2.78 -2.44 2.90
C PHE A 68 -3.23 -3.89 3.08
N GLY A 69 -3.68 -4.54 2.00
CA GLY A 69 -4.10 -5.94 2.00
C GLY A 69 -2.94 -6.87 2.31
N ALA A 70 -1.75 -6.65 1.74
CA ALA A 70 -0.58 -7.46 2.05
C ALA A 70 -0.21 -7.36 3.54
N TRP A 71 -0.19 -6.15 4.12
CA TRP A 71 0.05 -5.95 5.55
C TRP A 71 -1.03 -6.61 6.41
N SER A 72 -2.30 -6.39 6.07
CA SER A 72 -3.46 -6.90 6.81
C SER A 72 -3.51 -8.43 6.80
N ILE A 73 -3.23 -9.07 5.66
CA ILE A 73 -3.23 -10.55 5.57
C ILE A 73 -2.15 -11.13 6.49
N VAL A 74 -0.94 -10.56 6.49
CA VAL A 74 0.14 -11.02 7.37
C VAL A 74 -0.24 -10.87 8.84
N GLU A 75 -0.85 -9.75 9.21
CA GLU A 75 -1.31 -9.50 10.59
C GLU A 75 -2.43 -10.44 11.02
N LEU A 76 -3.43 -10.65 10.17
CA LEU A 76 -4.55 -11.57 10.42
C LEU A 76 -4.09 -13.02 10.58
N ILE A 77 -3.16 -13.47 9.74
CA ILE A 77 -2.57 -14.80 9.86
C ILE A 77 -1.82 -14.90 11.19
N GLY A 78 -0.96 -13.92 11.50
CA GLY A 78 -0.23 -13.85 12.76
C GLY A 78 -1.14 -13.94 13.98
N SER A 79 -2.18 -13.12 14.04
CA SER A 79 -3.15 -13.13 15.15
C SER A 79 -3.89 -14.47 15.26
N THR A 80 -4.13 -15.15 14.15
CA THR A 80 -4.83 -16.45 14.13
C THR A 80 -3.96 -17.57 14.70
N ILE A 81 -2.65 -17.53 14.49
CA ILE A 81 -1.70 -18.55 14.97
C ILE A 81 -0.96 -18.16 16.25
N GLY A 82 -1.29 -17.01 16.86
CA GLY A 82 -0.67 -16.54 18.10
C GLY A 82 0.75 -15.97 17.92
N VAL A 83 1.10 -15.51 16.72
CA VAL A 83 2.38 -14.88 16.40
C VAL A 83 2.15 -13.41 16.10
N ASP A 84 2.84 -12.50 16.79
CA ASP A 84 2.81 -11.08 16.46
C ASP A 84 3.82 -10.77 15.33
N PRO A 85 3.38 -10.45 14.10
CA PRO A 85 4.28 -10.13 13.00
C PRO A 85 4.95 -8.76 13.16
N ASN A 86 4.39 -7.88 13.99
CA ASN A 86 4.94 -6.55 14.26
C ASN A 86 6.16 -6.64 15.19
N GLN A 87 6.32 -7.70 15.97
CA GLN A 87 7.54 -7.91 16.78
C GLN A 87 8.82 -8.12 15.95
N TYR A 88 8.71 -8.35 14.64
CA TYR A 88 9.83 -8.52 13.71
C TYR A 88 9.94 -7.36 12.72
N ARG A 89 9.21 -6.26 12.95
CA ARG A 89 9.11 -5.14 12.01
C ARG A 89 10.17 -4.07 12.17
#